data_AF-A0A2M7KCP2-F1
#
_entry.id   AF-A0A2M7KCP2-F1
#
_cell.length_a   1.000
_cell.length_b   1.000
_cell.length_c   1.000
_cell.angle_alpha   90.00
_cell.angle_beta   90.00
_cell.angle_gamma   90.00
#
_symmetry.space_group_name_H-M   'P 1'
#
loop_
_entity.id
_entity.type
_entity.pdbx_description
1 polymer ?
#
loop_
_entity_poly.entity_id
_entity_poly.type
_entity_poly.pdbx_seq_one_letter_code
_entity_poly.pdbx_strand_id
1 'polypeptide(L)'
;MKSIMLSLFVVLFTTSISFSQAMSAKDSIKAAKNAPFMLFENTTHNYGTVPYNGDGMCEFKFKNTGKSPLIISSCKSSCGCTVPSWPKEPIQKGESAVIKVKYATTRVGLIQKTITVTSNSLNSPVILNIKGTVEKAPEEKTVPVKDETVPSINKTN
;
A
#
# COMPACT_ATOMS: atom_id res chain seq x y z
N MET A 1 35.06 17.63 69.72
CA MET A 1 33.87 17.68 68.84
C MET A 1 34.01 16.59 67.79
N LYS A 2 33.10 15.60 67.88
CA LYS A 2 32.60 14.62 66.88
C LYS A 2 33.50 14.22 65.69
N SER A 3 33.88 12.94 65.66
CA SER A 3 33.48 11.95 64.62
C SER A 3 34.44 10.74 64.66
N ILE A 4 34.09 9.47 64.46
CA ILE A 4 32.86 8.66 64.47
C ILE A 4 33.38 7.21 64.38
N MET A 5 32.84 6.34 65.22
CA MET A 5 32.98 4.87 65.23
C MET A 5 32.47 4.25 63.90
N LEU A 6 32.63 2.97 63.52
CA LEU A 6 33.43 1.79 63.82
C LEU A 6 32.69 0.68 63.02
N SER A 7 33.42 -0.29 62.46
CA SER A 7 32.95 -1.66 62.14
C SER A 7 32.02 -1.84 60.92
N LEU A 8 32.51 -2.34 59.78
CA LEU A 8 32.70 -3.76 59.44
C LEU A 8 31.36 -4.52 59.27
N PHE A 9 30.90 -4.70 58.03
CA PHE A 9 29.99 -5.79 57.64
C PHE A 9 30.18 -6.13 56.14
N VAL A 10 30.79 -7.30 55.91
CA VAL A 10 30.32 -8.38 55.02
C VAL A 10 29.92 -8.05 53.56
N VAL A 11 30.83 -8.40 52.64
CA VAL A 11 30.67 -9.35 51.52
C VAL A 11 29.28 -9.48 50.83
N LEU A 12 29.33 -9.46 49.49
CA LEU A 12 28.37 -9.97 48.48
C LEU A 12 27.24 -9.03 47.98
N PHE A 13 27.32 -8.60 46.70
CA PHE A 13 26.20 -8.53 45.73
C PHE A 13 26.71 -8.08 44.34
N THR A 14 27.34 -8.96 43.54
CA THR A 14 26.73 -9.77 42.46
C THR A 14 25.66 -9.08 41.60
N THR A 15 26.00 -9.03 40.30
CA THR A 15 25.16 -9.13 39.09
C THR A 15 24.34 -7.91 38.66
N SER A 16 24.81 -7.31 37.56
CA SER A 16 24.01 -6.62 36.56
C SER A 16 22.80 -7.47 36.16
N ILE A 17 21.63 -7.13 36.68
CA ILE A 17 20.37 -7.70 36.21
C ILE A 17 20.07 -7.05 34.87
N SER A 18 20.50 -7.71 33.80
CA SER A 18 19.93 -7.52 32.47
C SER A 18 18.44 -7.87 32.57
N PHE A 19 17.58 -6.87 32.58
CA PHE A 19 16.13 -7.03 32.50
C PHE A 19 15.76 -7.45 31.07
N SER A 20 16.09 -8.68 30.70
CA SER A 20 15.56 -9.34 29.52
C SER A 20 14.14 -9.76 29.86
N GLN A 21 13.16 -8.89 29.60
CA GLN A 21 11.76 -9.28 29.63
C GLN A 21 11.52 -10.27 28.49
N ALA A 22 11.62 -11.55 28.79
CA ALA A 22 10.94 -12.57 28.02
C ALA A 22 9.44 -12.31 28.16
N MET A 23 8.81 -11.77 27.11
CA MET A 23 7.37 -11.56 27.03
C MET A 23 6.66 -12.86 27.42
N SER A 24 5.86 -12.82 28.49
CA SER A 24 5.13 -13.98 28.99
C SER A 24 4.08 -14.43 27.96
N ALA A 25 3.94 -15.74 27.76
CA ALA A 25 2.95 -16.34 26.85
C ALA A 25 1.48 -15.93 27.13
N LYS A 26 1.19 -15.35 28.31
CA LYS A 26 -0.11 -14.76 28.63
C LYS A 26 -0.38 -13.45 27.89
N ASP A 27 0.64 -12.64 27.62
CA ASP A 27 0.48 -11.36 26.92
C ASP A 27 0.27 -11.55 25.42
N SER A 28 0.90 -12.55 24.81
CA SER A 28 0.70 -12.91 23.39
C SER A 28 -0.72 -13.42 23.10
N ILE A 29 -1.35 -14.17 24.01
CA ILE A 29 -2.75 -14.61 23.86
C ILE A 29 -3.74 -13.43 24.03
N LYS A 30 -3.47 -12.50 24.95
CA LYS A 30 -4.30 -11.30 25.15
C LYS A 30 -4.21 -10.34 23.96
N ALA A 31 -3.02 -10.17 23.39
CA ALA A 31 -2.79 -9.37 22.19
C ALA A 31 -3.57 -9.93 20.98
N ALA A 32 -3.54 -11.25 20.76
CA ALA A 32 -4.30 -11.89 19.68
C ALA A 32 -5.83 -11.72 19.83
N LYS A 33 -6.37 -11.78 21.06
CA LYS A 33 -7.82 -11.62 21.32
C LYS A 33 -8.35 -10.21 21.02
N ASN A 34 -7.48 -9.20 21.05
CA ASN A 34 -7.82 -7.80 20.85
C ASN A 34 -7.24 -7.18 19.57
N ALA A 35 -6.61 -7.98 18.71
CA ALA A 35 -5.97 -7.48 17.51
C ALA A 35 -6.98 -6.86 16.50
N PRO A 36 -6.50 -5.96 15.62
CA PRO A 36 -7.31 -5.46 14.51
C PRO A 36 -7.56 -6.57 13.47
N PHE A 37 -8.64 -6.40 12.70
CA PHE A 37 -8.99 -7.29 11.60
C PHE A 37 -9.50 -6.46 10.43
N MET A 38 -8.88 -6.60 9.26
CA MET A 38 -9.20 -5.84 8.06
C MET A 38 -10.12 -6.66 7.14
N LEU A 39 -11.36 -6.22 6.96
CA LEU A 39 -12.33 -6.87 6.08
C LEU A 39 -12.61 -6.00 4.86
N PHE A 40 -12.26 -6.47 3.65
CA PHE A 40 -12.60 -5.79 2.39
C PHE A 40 -13.99 -6.19 1.91
N GLU A 41 -14.69 -5.25 1.28
CA GLU A 41 -15.94 -5.54 0.54
C GLU A 41 -15.66 -6.43 -0.68
N ASN A 42 -14.55 -6.14 -1.38
CA ASN A 42 -14.05 -6.95 -2.48
C ASN A 42 -12.52 -6.84 -2.53
N THR A 43 -11.84 -7.94 -2.88
CA THR A 43 -10.38 -7.98 -3.05
C THR A 43 -9.96 -8.01 -4.51
N THR A 44 -10.90 -8.04 -5.45
CA THR A 44 -10.65 -8.01 -6.89
C THR A 44 -11.50 -6.94 -7.57
N HIS A 45 -10.85 -6.03 -8.26
CA HIS A 45 -11.50 -5.14 -9.21
C HIS A 45 -11.27 -5.62 -10.63
N ASN A 46 -12.31 -5.69 -11.45
CA ASN A 46 -12.21 -6.03 -12.86
C ASN A 46 -12.71 -4.84 -13.69
N TYR A 47 -11.79 -4.22 -14.43
CA TYR A 47 -12.10 -3.13 -15.33
C TYR A 47 -12.88 -3.58 -16.58
N GLY A 48 -12.90 -4.89 -16.88
CA GLY A 48 -13.38 -5.37 -18.18
C GLY A 48 -12.42 -4.89 -19.27
N THR A 49 -12.92 -4.05 -20.17
CA THR A 49 -12.13 -3.44 -21.24
C THR A 49 -12.07 -1.92 -21.06
N VAL A 50 -10.87 -1.36 -21.13
CA VAL A 50 -10.62 0.07 -20.95
C VAL A 50 -9.93 0.62 -22.21
N PRO A 51 -10.33 1.79 -22.73
CA PRO A 51 -9.63 2.40 -23.86
C PRO A 51 -8.19 2.80 -23.46
N TYR A 52 -7.30 2.88 -24.45
CA TYR A 52 -6.00 3.51 -24.26
C TYR A 52 -6.17 4.93 -23.69
N ASN A 53 -5.40 5.29 -22.66
CA ASN A 53 -5.57 6.54 -21.89
C ASN A 53 -6.94 6.72 -21.21
N GLY A 54 -7.72 5.65 -21.04
CA GLY A 54 -8.96 5.67 -20.28
C GLY A 54 -8.77 5.83 -18.76
N ASP A 55 -9.88 5.78 -18.02
CA ASP A 55 -9.83 5.82 -16.55
C ASP A 55 -9.28 4.50 -15.97
N GLY A 56 -8.19 4.62 -15.22
CA GLY A 56 -7.54 3.51 -14.53
C GLY A 56 -7.71 3.60 -13.01
N MET A 57 -8.68 4.36 -12.50
CA MET A 57 -8.93 4.49 -11.07
C MET A 57 -9.84 3.37 -10.57
N CYS A 58 -9.48 2.75 -9.44
CA CYS A 58 -10.39 1.88 -8.71
C CYS A 58 -10.24 2.06 -7.19
N GLU A 59 -11.26 1.62 -6.46
CA GLU A 59 -11.33 1.75 -5.00
C GLU A 59 -11.58 0.39 -4.35
N PHE A 60 -10.82 0.12 -3.28
CA PHE A 60 -11.02 -1.04 -2.40
C PHE A 60 -11.45 -0.55 -1.03
N LYS A 61 -12.74 -0.70 -0.74
CA LYS A 61 -13.35 -0.35 0.55
C LYS A 61 -13.10 -1.47 1.55
N PHE A 62 -12.73 -1.10 2.77
CA PHE A 62 -12.53 -2.04 3.86
C PHE A 62 -13.02 -1.46 5.19
N LYS A 63 -13.22 -2.35 6.16
CA LYS A 63 -13.62 -2.04 7.52
C LYS A 63 -12.68 -2.71 8.52
N ASN A 64 -12.35 -2.01 9.61
CA ASN A 64 -11.72 -2.64 10.76
C ASN A 64 -12.78 -3.34 11.63
N THR A 65 -12.90 -4.67 11.51
CA THR A 65 -13.82 -5.49 12.30
C THR A 65 -13.18 -6.04 13.58
N GLY A 66 -11.92 -5.71 13.85
CA GLY A 66 -11.19 -6.13 15.05
C GLY A 66 -11.52 -5.28 16.28
N LYS A 67 -10.63 -5.33 17.28
CA LYS A 67 -10.85 -4.65 18.58
C LYS A 67 -9.87 -3.53 18.92
N SER A 68 -8.79 -3.39 18.15
CA SER A 68 -7.79 -2.33 18.28
C SER A 68 -7.71 -1.50 17.00
N PRO A 69 -7.10 -0.30 17.03
CA PRO A 69 -6.85 0.49 15.83
C PRO A 69 -6.02 -0.27 14.80
N LEU A 70 -6.45 -0.21 13.55
CA LEU A 70 -5.80 -0.81 12.39
C LEU A 70 -4.86 0.20 11.74
N ILE A 71 -3.60 -0.19 11.50
CA ILE A 71 -2.56 0.66 10.92
C ILE A 71 -1.99 -0.07 9.70
N ILE A 72 -2.02 0.60 8.54
CA ILE A 72 -1.44 0.10 7.29
C ILE A 72 0.02 0.57 7.21
N SER A 73 0.96 -0.35 7.35
CA SER A 73 2.39 -0.05 7.29
C SER A 73 2.88 0.09 5.85
N SER A 74 2.33 -0.69 4.91
CA SER A 74 2.66 -0.54 3.50
C SER A 74 1.55 -1.02 2.58
N CYS A 75 1.46 -0.40 1.41
CA CYS A 75 0.63 -0.85 0.30
C CYS A 75 1.48 -0.79 -0.97
N LYS A 76 1.87 -1.96 -1.49
CA LYS A 76 2.84 -2.08 -2.59
C LYS A 76 2.24 -2.82 -3.77
N SER A 77 2.40 -2.27 -4.96
CA SER A 77 2.06 -2.94 -6.21
C SER A 77 3.25 -3.75 -6.74
N SER A 78 2.96 -4.72 -7.62
CA SER A 78 4.00 -5.52 -8.28
C SER A 78 4.77 -4.77 -9.39
N CYS A 79 4.25 -3.67 -9.92
CA CYS A 79 4.87 -2.83 -10.94
C CYS A 79 4.64 -1.33 -10.64
N GLY A 80 5.51 -0.46 -11.13
CA GLY A 80 5.30 1.00 -11.12
C GLY A 80 4.11 1.48 -11.97
N CYS A 81 3.46 0.58 -12.72
CA CYS A 81 2.27 0.86 -13.51
C CYS A 81 0.97 0.89 -12.70
N THR A 82 1.04 0.63 -11.40
CA THR A 82 -0.10 0.61 -10.48
C THR A 82 0.31 1.35 -9.22
N VAL A 83 -0.37 2.45 -8.89
CA VAL A 83 0.00 3.32 -7.78
C VAL A 83 -1.13 3.32 -6.74
N PRO A 84 -0.94 2.68 -5.57
CA PRO A 84 -1.90 2.73 -4.49
C PRO A 84 -1.76 4.02 -3.65
N SER A 85 -2.90 4.50 -3.14
CA SER A 85 -3.03 5.54 -2.12
C SER A 85 -3.93 5.00 -1.00
N TRP A 86 -3.52 5.21 0.25
CA TRP A 86 -4.17 4.61 1.42
C TRP A 86 -4.10 5.55 2.63
N PRO A 87 -5.05 5.42 3.59
CA PRO A 87 -5.01 6.20 4.83
C PRO A 87 -3.74 5.90 5.63
N LYS A 88 -3.13 6.97 6.16
CA LYS A 88 -1.95 6.89 7.03
C LYS A 88 -2.30 6.95 8.52
N GLU A 89 -3.49 7.43 8.83
CA GLU A 89 -4.01 7.50 10.18
C GLU A 89 -4.54 6.14 10.65
N PRO A 90 -4.53 5.86 11.97
CA PRO A 90 -5.11 4.64 12.51
C PRO A 90 -6.63 4.58 12.29
N ILE A 91 -7.12 3.48 11.69
CA ILE A 91 -8.54 3.22 11.46
C ILE A 91 -9.12 2.58 12.72
N GLN A 92 -10.05 3.27 13.39
CA GLN A 92 -10.61 2.79 14.65
C GLN A 92 -11.49 1.56 14.46
N LYS A 93 -11.83 0.91 15.58
CA LYS A 93 -12.75 -0.23 15.57
C LYS A 93 -14.08 0.16 14.94
N GLY A 94 -14.53 -0.62 13.96
CA GLY A 94 -15.80 -0.43 13.28
C GLY A 94 -15.78 0.67 12.21
N GLU A 95 -14.67 1.39 12.04
CA GLU A 95 -14.54 2.38 10.98
C GLU A 95 -14.20 1.72 9.64
N SER A 96 -14.68 2.37 8.58
CA SER A 96 -14.39 2.00 7.21
C SER A 96 -13.44 3.02 6.58
N ALA A 97 -12.60 2.54 5.66
CA ALA A 97 -11.71 3.37 4.87
C ALA A 97 -11.52 2.77 3.47
N VAL A 98 -10.77 3.49 2.62
CA VAL A 98 -10.62 3.17 1.20
C VAL A 98 -9.15 3.16 0.81
N ILE A 99 -8.75 2.16 0.03
CA ILE A 99 -7.49 2.17 -0.73
C ILE A 99 -7.86 2.52 -2.18
N LYS A 100 -7.33 3.65 -2.67
CA LYS A 100 -7.48 4.07 -4.07
C LYS A 100 -6.30 3.57 -4.87
N VAL A 101 -6.52 3.06 -6.07
CA VAL A 101 -5.46 2.56 -6.93
C VAL A 101 -5.59 3.19 -8.30
N LYS A 102 -4.49 3.77 -8.79
CA LYS A 102 -4.38 4.29 -10.15
C LYS A 102 -3.53 3.35 -11.01
N TYR A 103 -4.13 2.75 -12.02
CA TYR A 103 -3.45 1.99 -13.06
C TYR A 103 -3.12 2.87 -14.26
N ALA A 104 -1.94 2.67 -14.85
CA ALA A 104 -1.54 3.35 -16.07
C ALA A 104 -2.16 2.66 -17.30
N THR A 105 -3.29 3.18 -17.79
CA THR A 105 -4.01 2.74 -18.99
C THR A 105 -3.29 3.06 -20.31
N THR A 106 -2.03 3.51 -20.24
CA THR A 106 -1.10 3.53 -21.38
C THR A 106 -0.49 2.15 -21.64
N ARG A 107 -0.67 1.18 -20.73
CA ARG A 107 -0.16 -0.19 -20.85
C ARG A 107 -1.18 -1.07 -21.56
N VAL A 108 -1.13 -1.04 -22.90
CA VAL A 108 -1.99 -1.87 -23.78
C VAL A 108 -1.87 -3.35 -23.44
N GLY A 109 -2.99 -4.09 -23.48
CA GLY A 109 -3.06 -5.53 -23.27
C GLY A 109 -3.66 -5.94 -21.92
N LEU A 110 -3.39 -7.18 -21.51
CA LEU A 110 -3.99 -7.77 -20.31
C LEU A 110 -3.52 -7.07 -19.02
N ILE A 111 -4.48 -6.63 -18.22
CA ILE A 111 -4.28 -6.16 -16.85
C ILE A 111 -4.40 -7.38 -15.93
N GLN A 112 -3.30 -7.72 -15.27
CA GLN A 112 -3.28 -8.66 -14.16
C GLN A 112 -2.24 -8.17 -13.16
N LYS A 113 -2.68 -7.38 -12.18
CA LYS A 113 -1.79 -6.78 -11.18
C LYS A 113 -2.26 -7.09 -9.77
N THR A 114 -1.31 -7.09 -8.88
CA THR A 114 -1.48 -7.43 -7.48
C THR A 114 -0.96 -6.28 -6.62
N ILE A 115 -1.70 -5.96 -5.57
CA ILE A 115 -1.37 -4.98 -4.56
C ILE A 115 -1.35 -5.70 -3.21
N THR A 116 -0.20 -5.66 -2.53
CA THR A 116 0.00 -6.26 -1.22
C THR A 116 -0.17 -5.20 -0.14
N VAL A 117 -1.13 -5.40 0.75
CA VAL A 117 -1.43 -4.52 1.88
C VAL A 117 -0.88 -5.16 3.15
N THR A 118 0.13 -4.55 3.75
CA THR A 118 0.71 -4.96 5.03
C THR A 118 0.21 -4.05 6.14
N SER A 119 -0.23 -4.65 7.24
CA SER A 119 -0.76 -3.97 8.41
C SER A 119 -0.44 -4.73 9.71
N ASN A 120 -0.87 -4.18 10.85
CA ASN A 120 -0.90 -4.87 12.14
C ASN A 120 -2.13 -5.80 12.32
N SER A 121 -2.92 -6.01 11.27
CA SER A 121 -4.11 -6.89 11.27
C SER A 121 -3.74 -8.36 11.42
N LEU A 122 -4.62 -9.17 12.04
CA LEU A 122 -4.44 -10.63 12.13
C LEU A 122 -4.34 -11.34 10.77
N ASN A 123 -5.02 -10.80 9.76
CA ASN A 123 -5.00 -11.33 8.39
C ASN A 123 -3.97 -10.62 7.48
N SER A 124 -2.98 -9.95 8.06
CA SER A 124 -1.90 -9.32 7.31
C SER A 124 -0.89 -10.37 6.81
N PRO A 125 -0.41 -10.28 5.56
CA PRO A 125 -0.79 -9.31 4.54
C PRO A 125 -2.10 -9.69 3.81
N VAL A 126 -2.84 -8.68 3.34
CA VAL A 126 -4.00 -8.86 2.46
C VAL A 126 -3.61 -8.58 1.01
N ILE A 127 -4.09 -9.42 0.09
CA ILE A 127 -3.78 -9.32 -1.34
C ILE A 127 -5.00 -8.78 -2.09
N LEU A 128 -4.81 -7.69 -2.83
CA LEU A 128 -5.81 -7.11 -3.74
C LEU A 128 -5.38 -7.31 -5.19
N ASN A 129 -6.34 -7.50 -6.09
CA ASN A 129 -6.10 -7.77 -7.49
C ASN A 129 -6.85 -6.78 -8.39
N ILE A 130 -6.21 -6.35 -9.46
CA ILE A 130 -6.87 -5.63 -10.56
C ILE A 130 -6.74 -6.45 -11.85
N LYS A 131 -7.84 -6.56 -12.58
CA LYS A 131 -7.98 -7.34 -13.82
C LYS A 131 -8.64 -6.52 -14.92
N GLY A 132 -8.47 -6.94 -16.17
CA GLY A 132 -9.11 -6.33 -17.34
C GLY A 132 -8.18 -6.34 -18.55
N THR A 133 -8.50 -5.52 -19.55
CA THR A 133 -7.71 -5.36 -20.78
C THR A 133 -7.71 -3.91 -21.20
N VAL A 134 -6.56 -3.37 -21.59
CA VAL A 134 -6.44 -2.06 -22.23
C VAL A 134 -6.43 -2.23 -23.74
N GLU A 135 -7.33 -1.54 -24.44
CA GLU A 135 -7.39 -1.55 -25.90
C GLU A 135 -6.21 -0.80 -26.54
N LYS A 136 -5.97 -1.05 -27.83
CA LYS A 136 -4.96 -0.32 -28.59
C LYS A 136 -5.36 1.16 -28.70
N ALA A 137 -4.35 2.03 -28.83
CA ALA A 137 -4.59 3.40 -29.22
C ALA A 137 -5.35 3.43 -30.56
N PRO A 138 -6.33 4.34 -30.73
CA PRO A 138 -6.90 4.58 -32.05
C PRO A 138 -5.77 4.90 -33.03
N GLU A 139 -5.70 4.18 -34.14
CA GLU A 139 -4.80 4.53 -35.22
C GLU A 139 -5.25 5.90 -35.74
N GLU A 140 -4.48 6.93 -35.46
CA GLU A 140 -4.68 8.24 -36.05
C GLU A 140 -4.52 8.06 -37.55
N LYS A 141 -5.64 8.11 -38.30
CA LYS A 141 -5.61 8.12 -39.74
C LYS A 141 -4.79 9.35 -40.13
N THR A 142 -3.52 9.16 -40.44
CA THR A 142 -2.69 10.20 -41.01
C THR A 142 -3.38 10.61 -42.30
N VAL A 143 -4.02 11.77 -42.27
CA VAL A 143 -4.47 12.43 -43.49
C VAL A 143 -3.19 12.66 -44.29
N PRO A 144 -3.03 12.08 -45.49
CA PRO A 144 -1.85 12.36 -46.29
C PRO A 144 -1.82 13.86 -46.53
N VAL A 145 -0.80 14.53 -45.99
CA VAL A 145 -0.45 15.90 -46.36
C VAL A 145 -0.13 15.81 -47.85
N LYS A 146 -1.12 16.17 -48.67
CA LYS A 146 -0.92 16.38 -50.09
C LYS A 146 0.09 17.52 -50.19
N ASP A 147 1.31 17.19 -50.59
CA ASP A 147 2.32 18.16 -51.00
C ASP A 147 1.67 19.10 -52.03
N GLU A 148 1.27 20.29 -51.60
CA GLU A 148 1.04 21.39 -52.51
C GLU A 148 2.42 21.84 -52.98
N THR A 149 2.78 21.37 -54.17
CA THR A 149 3.89 21.89 -54.96
C THR A 149 3.79 23.41 -55.01
N VAL A 150 4.65 24.08 -54.24
CA VAL A 150 4.97 25.50 -54.38
C VAL A 150 5.39 25.71 -55.84
N PRO A 151 4.72 26.56 -56.65
CA PRO A 151 5.22 26.89 -57.97
C PRO A 151 6.53 27.66 -57.78
N SER A 152 7.64 27.04 -58.20
CA SER A 152 8.94 27.70 -58.34
C SER A 152 8.81 28.86 -59.32
N ILE A 153 8.62 30.07 -58.79
CA ILE A 153 8.81 31.31 -59.53
C ILE A 153 10.32 31.49 -59.67
N ASN A 154 10.90 31.12 -60.81
CA ASN A 154 12.29 31.47 -61.11
C ASN A 154 12.35 32.52 -62.22
N LYS A 155 12.88 33.68 -61.83
CA LYS A 155 13.25 34.85 -62.63
C LYS A 155 14.40 34.52 -63.60
N THR A 156 14.26 34.87 -64.87
CA THR A 156 15.28 35.37 -65.83
C THR A 156 14.58 35.47 -67.20
N ASN A 157 14.72 36.49 -68.05
CA ASN A 157 15.61 37.65 -68.17
C ASN A 157 14.83 38.72 -68.96
#